data_AF-A0ABD2MSK1-F1
#
_entry.id   AF-A0ABD2MSK1-F1
#
_cell.length_a   1.000
_cell.length_b   1.000
_cell.length_c   1.000
_cell.angle_alpha   90.00
_cell.angle_beta   90.00
_cell.angle_gamma   90.00
#
_symmetry.space_group_name_H-M   'P 1'
#
loop_
_entity.id
_entity.type
_entity.pdbx_description
1 polymer ?
#
loop_
_entity_poly.entity_id
_entity_poly.type
_entity_poly.pdbx_seq_one_letter_code
_entity_poly.pdbx_strand_id
1 'polypeptide(L)'
;MSYWIASVVKQDSASKITDVRAMRRPECGTDHYLLLSKVYFPYRKSWKEHSIQQNNSKTYTHDQYNLEKLENDSIKFSYQLNMIHDRLRNLQQQTPNDIYKELKVIIHEAAHEVLGEKPMKEKGSKATPPWWNNDLEKVVMKKKEAYSKWLSTKTVEEEISIKTLDVEFKKTSEYLRTCSGKKPLNK
;
A
#
# COMPACT_ATOMS: atom_id res chain seq x y z
N MET A 1 -42.56 33.70 0.71
CA MET A 1 -41.80 32.66 -0.02
C MET A 1 -40.33 32.90 0.27
N SER A 2 -39.68 32.03 1.04
CA SER A 2 -38.26 32.15 1.35
C SER A 2 -37.47 31.49 0.22
N TYR A 3 -36.73 32.28 -0.58
CA TYR A 3 -35.90 31.77 -1.66
C TYR A 3 -34.59 31.22 -1.09
N TRP A 4 -34.33 29.92 -1.29
CA TRP A 4 -33.06 29.30 -0.97
C TRP A 4 -32.06 29.55 -2.10
N ILE A 5 -31.29 30.64 -2.00
CA ILE A 5 -30.32 31.03 -3.04
C ILE A 5 -28.96 30.34 -2.83
N ALA A 6 -28.58 30.03 -1.59
CA ALA A 6 -27.33 29.33 -1.27
C ALA A 6 -27.55 27.83 -1.06
N SER A 7 -26.77 26.99 -1.76
CA SER A 7 -26.85 25.53 -1.64
C SER A 7 -25.47 24.86 -1.71
N VAL A 8 -25.34 23.70 -1.07
CA VAL A 8 -24.18 22.81 -1.18
C VAL A 8 -24.65 21.52 -1.84
N VAL A 9 -24.09 21.21 -3.00
CA VAL A 9 -24.45 20.01 -3.78
C VAL A 9 -23.34 18.97 -3.65
N LYS A 10 -23.72 17.73 -3.34
CA LYS A 10 -22.77 16.61 -3.28
C LYS A 10 -22.49 16.11 -4.70
N GLN A 11 -21.22 16.10 -5.09
CA GLN A 11 -20.73 15.40 -6.28
C GLN A 11 -20.28 13.98 -5.91
N ASP A 12 -20.40 13.03 -6.85
CA ASP A 12 -19.92 11.67 -6.65
C ASP A 12 -18.38 11.63 -6.60
N SER A 13 -17.85 11.72 -5.39
CA SER A 13 -16.43 11.81 -5.10
C SER A 13 -16.12 11.05 -3.82
N ALA A 14 -14.85 10.74 -3.58
CA ALA A 14 -14.44 10.04 -2.37
C ALA A 14 -14.66 10.85 -1.07
N SER A 15 -14.95 12.14 -1.20
CA SER A 15 -15.17 13.07 -0.09
C SER A 15 -16.52 12.84 0.58
N LYS A 16 -16.54 12.84 1.91
CA LYS A 16 -17.76 12.68 2.71
C LYS A 16 -18.11 14.01 3.38
N ILE A 17 -19.26 14.58 3.03
CA ILE A 17 -19.81 15.74 3.76
C ILE A 17 -20.31 15.22 5.11
N THR A 18 -19.77 15.75 6.21
CA THR A 18 -20.15 15.32 7.57
C THR A 18 -21.29 16.16 8.14
N ASP A 19 -21.33 17.45 7.80
CA ASP A 19 -22.31 18.39 8.36
C ASP A 19 -22.46 19.63 7.46
N VAL A 20 -23.68 20.20 7.40
CA VAL A 20 -24.00 21.44 6.69
C VAL A 20 -24.98 22.25 7.54
N ARG A 21 -24.64 23.50 7.88
CA ARG A 21 -25.44 24.39 8.74
C ARG A 21 -25.56 25.79 8.18
N ALA A 22 -26.76 26.37 8.23
CA ALA A 22 -26.98 27.77 7.94
C ALA A 22 -26.89 28.60 9.23
N MET A 23 -25.97 29.55 9.27
CA MET A 23 -25.72 30.43 10.41
C MET A 23 -26.46 31.75 10.20
N ARG A 24 -27.40 32.06 11.11
CA ARG A 24 -28.27 33.25 11.03
C ARG A 24 -27.70 34.51 11.71
N ARG A 25 -26.73 34.34 12.60
CA ARG A 25 -26.14 35.39 13.44
C ARG A 25 -24.78 35.97 13.03
N PRO A 26 -24.04 35.46 12.02
CA PRO A 26 -22.87 36.17 11.55
C PRO A 26 -23.30 37.53 10.98
N GLU A 27 -22.76 38.61 11.52
CA GLU A 27 -22.93 39.96 10.98
C GLU A 27 -22.10 40.08 9.69
N CYS A 28 -22.52 39.40 8.63
CA CYS A 28 -21.83 39.44 7.33
C CYS A 28 -22.19 40.70 6.52
N GLY A 29 -23.02 41.62 7.05
CA GLY A 29 -23.50 42.79 6.30
C GLY A 29 -24.33 42.45 5.06
N THR A 30 -24.67 41.18 4.87
CA THR A 30 -25.47 40.66 3.76
C THR A 30 -26.84 40.21 4.28
N ASP A 31 -27.86 40.34 3.43
CA ASP A 31 -29.22 39.82 3.62
C ASP A 31 -29.30 38.28 3.55
N HIS A 32 -28.20 37.60 3.20
CA HIS A 32 -28.11 36.15 3.09
C HIS A 32 -27.48 35.50 4.33
N TYR A 33 -27.97 34.30 4.70
CA TYR A 33 -27.38 33.47 5.75
C TYR A 33 -26.08 32.80 5.29
N LEU A 34 -25.08 32.75 6.17
CA LEU A 34 -23.83 32.04 5.92
C LEU A 34 -24.06 30.52 5.97
N LEU A 35 -23.64 29.79 4.94
CA LEU A 35 -23.69 28.33 4.89
C LEU A 35 -22.32 27.74 5.24
N LEU A 36 -22.26 26.96 6.31
CA LEU A 36 -21.04 26.28 6.78
C LEU A 36 -21.14 24.78 6.49
N SER A 37 -20.16 24.24 5.76
CA SER A 37 -20.07 22.79 5.50
C SER A 37 -18.78 22.21 6.06
N LYS A 38 -18.87 21.07 6.76
CA LYS A 38 -17.72 20.28 7.19
C LYS A 38 -17.58 19.07 6.25
N VAL A 39 -16.42 18.94 5.63
CA VAL A 39 -16.13 17.90 4.63
C VAL A 39 -14.90 17.09 5.06
N TYR A 40 -15.01 15.77 4.97
CA TYR A 40 -13.95 14.82 5.20
C TYR A 40 -13.37 14.30 3.88
N PHE A 41 -12.08 14.52 3.67
CA PHE A 41 -11.34 14.01 2.52
C PHE A 41 -10.49 12.80 2.94
N PRO A 42 -10.85 11.56 2.56
CA PRO A 42 -9.98 10.43 2.82
C PRO A 42 -8.71 10.56 1.98
N TYR A 43 -7.57 10.78 2.64
CA TYR A 43 -6.27 10.82 1.96
C TYR A 43 -5.95 9.44 1.38
N ARG A 44 -6.07 9.29 0.06
CA ARG A 44 -5.57 8.12 -0.66
C ARG A 44 -4.22 8.50 -1.24
N LYS A 45 -3.14 7.82 -0.81
CA LYS A 45 -1.87 7.82 -1.54
C LYS A 45 -2.13 7.13 -2.87
N SER A 46 -2.52 7.91 -3.88
CA SER A 46 -2.56 7.45 -5.25
C SER A 46 -1.11 7.27 -5.70
N TRP A 47 -0.58 6.06 -5.52
CA TRP A 47 0.57 5.63 -6.31
C TRP A 47 0.07 5.48 -7.75
N LYS A 48 0.01 6.60 -8.48
CA LYS A 48 0.01 6.55 -9.93
C LYS A 48 1.42 6.15 -10.31
N GLU A 49 1.65 4.85 -10.41
CA GLU A 49 2.74 4.33 -11.22
C GLU A 49 2.40 4.79 -12.64
N HIS A 50 3.03 5.89 -13.07
CA HIS A 50 3.00 6.27 -14.47
C HIS A 50 3.69 5.12 -15.21
N SER A 51 2.89 4.19 -15.76
CA SER A 51 3.35 3.24 -16.76
C SER A 51 3.68 4.05 -18.01
N ILE A 52 4.84 4.68 -18.00
CA ILE A 52 5.50 5.14 -19.21
C ILE A 52 5.81 3.86 -19.97
N GLN A 53 5.14 3.68 -21.11
CA GLN A 53 5.51 2.67 -22.10
C GLN A 53 6.99 2.88 -22.45
N GLN A 54 7.87 2.08 -21.84
CA GLN A 54 9.29 2.09 -22.15
C GLN A 54 9.52 1.24 -23.39
N ASN A 55 9.65 1.92 -24.53
CA ASN A 55 10.37 1.39 -25.67
C ASN A 55 11.84 1.20 -25.26
N ASN A 56 12.33 -0.04 -25.28
CA ASN A 56 13.74 -0.46 -25.39
C ASN A 56 14.82 0.33 -24.60
N SER A 57 14.53 0.81 -23.40
CA SER A 57 15.57 1.17 -22.43
C SER A 57 15.66 0.04 -21.41
N LYS A 58 16.87 -0.50 -21.18
CA LYS A 58 17.16 -1.46 -20.09
C LYS A 58 16.37 -1.04 -18.86
N THR A 59 15.42 -1.88 -18.46
CA THR A 59 14.58 -1.67 -17.28
C THR A 59 15.52 -1.54 -16.09
N TYR A 60 15.72 -0.32 -15.59
CA TYR A 60 16.24 -0.14 -14.24
C TYR A 60 15.18 -0.71 -13.32
N THR A 61 15.38 -1.96 -12.89
CA THR A 61 14.65 -2.55 -11.79
C THR A 61 14.74 -1.55 -10.63
N HIS A 62 13.61 -1.27 -9.98
CA HIS A 62 13.60 -0.39 -8.83
C HIS A 62 14.18 -1.19 -7.65
N ASP A 63 15.49 -1.42 -7.69
CA ASP A 63 16.21 -2.18 -6.69
C ASP A 63 16.16 -1.36 -5.41
N GLN A 64 15.35 -1.82 -4.46
CA GLN A 64 15.33 -1.22 -3.14
C GLN A 64 16.64 -1.64 -2.47
N TYR A 65 17.58 -0.72 -2.32
CA TYR A 65 18.82 -1.01 -1.59
C TYR A 65 18.54 -1.10 -0.08
N ASN A 66 19.36 -1.89 0.62
CA ASN A 66 19.27 -1.96 2.07
C ASN A 66 19.94 -0.74 2.74
N LEU A 67 19.19 0.36 2.86
CA LEU A 67 19.65 1.61 3.48
C LEU A 67 19.99 1.47 4.98
N GLU A 68 19.46 0.46 5.68
CA GLU A 68 19.74 0.21 7.10
C GLU A 68 21.23 -0.08 7.31
N LYS A 69 21.92 -0.63 6.30
CA LYS A 69 23.37 -0.86 6.35
C LYS A 69 24.19 0.44 6.39
N LEU A 70 23.66 1.57 5.92
CA LEU A 70 24.36 2.86 5.96
C LEU A 70 24.43 3.46 7.37
N GLU A 71 23.70 2.92 8.34
CA GLU A 71 23.84 3.31 9.74
C GLU A 71 25.20 2.91 10.31
N ASN A 72 25.87 1.92 9.71
CA ASN A 72 27.21 1.53 10.10
C ASN A 72 28.26 2.40 9.39
N ASP A 73 29.07 3.12 10.18
CA ASP A 73 30.11 4.02 9.69
C ASP A 73 31.13 3.34 8.77
N SER A 74 31.45 2.07 9.01
CA SER A 74 32.40 1.32 8.17
C SER A 74 31.85 1.03 6.76
N ILE A 75 30.55 0.72 6.67
CA ILE A 75 29.85 0.47 5.41
C ILE A 75 29.68 1.78 4.67
N LYS A 76 29.32 2.86 5.38
CA LYS A 76 29.25 4.21 4.83
C LYS A 76 30.59 4.67 4.27
N PHE A 77 31.68 4.42 4.98
CA PHE A 77 33.03 4.73 4.52
C PHE A 77 33.39 3.91 3.26
N SER A 78 33.09 2.62 3.25
CA SER A 78 33.32 1.75 2.09
C SER A 78 32.53 2.20 0.85
N TYR A 79 31.28 2.61 1.04
CA TYR A 79 30.46 3.19 -0.03
C TYR A 79 31.08 4.47 -0.60
N GLN A 80 31.51 5.39 0.28
CA GLN A 80 32.18 6.62 -0.15
C GLN A 80 33.49 6.33 -0.88
N LEU A 81 34.28 5.38 -0.39
CA LEU A 81 35.54 4.97 -1.01
C LEU A 81 35.31 4.41 -2.42
N ASN A 82 34.41 3.43 -2.57
CA ASN A 82 34.07 2.83 -3.87
C ASN A 82 33.52 3.85 -4.87
N MET A 83 32.73 4.82 -4.41
CA MET A 83 32.14 5.85 -5.27
C MET A 83 33.19 6.87 -5.72
N ILE A 84 34.04 7.33 -4.80
CA ILE A 84 34.99 8.44 -5.02
C ILE A 84 36.27 7.95 -5.71
N HIS A 85 36.88 6.86 -5.25
CA HIS A 85 38.23 6.47 -5.68
C HIS A 85 38.27 5.74 -7.01
N ASP A 86 37.35 4.80 -7.24
CA ASP A 86 37.47 3.88 -8.38
C ASP A 86 36.70 4.36 -9.62
N ARG A 87 35.65 5.17 -9.44
CA ARG A 87 34.65 5.37 -10.50
C ARG A 87 34.50 6.84 -10.91
N LEU A 88 34.48 7.76 -9.94
CA LEU A 88 34.40 9.19 -10.23
C LEU A 88 35.65 9.74 -10.92
N ARG A 89 36.83 9.15 -10.66
CA ARG A 89 38.10 9.57 -11.27
C ARG A 89 38.18 9.27 -12.77
N ASN A 90 37.38 8.32 -13.27
CA ASN A 90 37.35 7.91 -14.67
C ASN A 90 36.32 8.69 -15.51
N LEU A 91 35.54 9.59 -14.90
CA LEU A 91 34.64 10.49 -15.61
C LEU A 91 35.45 11.59 -16.32
N GLN A 92 35.98 11.29 -17.50
CA GLN A 92 36.64 12.29 -18.35
C GLN A 92 35.67 12.88 -19.39
N GLN A 93 35.54 14.21 -19.34
CA GLN A 93 35.00 15.15 -20.33
C GLN A 93 34.05 14.59 -21.39
N GLN A 94 32.78 14.41 -21.00
CA GLN A 94 31.67 14.21 -21.92
C GLN A 94 30.68 15.39 -21.86
N THR A 95 29.64 15.36 -22.70
CA THR A 95 28.54 16.32 -22.59
C THR A 95 27.83 16.17 -21.23
N PRO A 96 27.25 17.23 -20.66
CA PRO A 96 26.63 17.19 -19.32
C PRO A 96 25.58 16.08 -19.13
N ASN A 97 24.88 15.74 -20.22
CA ASN A 97 23.84 14.70 -20.19
C ASN A 97 24.44 13.29 -20.08
N ASP A 98 25.60 13.06 -20.68
CA ASP A 98 26.25 11.75 -20.65
C ASP A 98 26.95 11.52 -19.30
N ILE A 99 27.58 12.58 -18.75
CA ILE A 99 28.09 12.58 -17.37
C ILE A 99 26.99 12.21 -16.37
N TYR A 100 25.78 12.76 -16.54
CA TYR A 100 24.65 12.44 -15.66
C TYR A 100 24.24 10.95 -15.72
N LYS A 101 24.21 10.37 -16.91
CA LYS A 101 23.88 8.95 -17.09
C LYS A 101 24.96 8.06 -16.47
N GLU A 102 26.22 8.35 -16.71
CA GLU A 102 27.34 7.60 -16.14
C GLU A 102 27.36 7.71 -14.61
N LEU A 103 27.14 8.90 -14.06
CA LEU A 103 27.06 9.11 -12.62
C LEU A 103 25.95 8.26 -11.99
N LYS A 104 24.78 8.22 -12.63
CA LYS A 104 23.67 7.39 -12.17
C LYS A 104 24.07 5.91 -12.12
N VAL A 105 24.72 5.40 -13.16
CA VAL A 105 25.21 4.01 -13.20
C VAL A 105 26.20 3.75 -12.07
N ILE A 106 27.21 4.62 -11.92
CA ILE A 106 28.24 4.50 -10.87
C ILE A 106 27.62 4.42 -9.47
N ILE A 107 26.65 5.30 -9.17
CA ILE A 107 25.95 5.31 -7.88
C ILE A 107 25.21 3.99 -7.65
N HIS A 108 24.47 3.51 -8.65
CA HIS A 108 23.69 2.28 -8.53
C HIS A 108 24.58 1.05 -8.36
N GLU A 109 25.69 0.96 -9.08
CA GLU A 109 26.61 -0.17 -8.96
C GLU A 109 27.34 -0.17 -7.61
N ALA A 110 27.80 1.00 -7.14
CA ALA A 110 28.42 1.11 -5.81
C ALA A 110 27.42 0.79 -4.69
N ALA A 111 26.16 1.24 -4.84
CA ALA A 111 25.09 0.91 -3.90
C ALA A 111 24.77 -0.59 -3.91
N HIS A 112 24.71 -1.22 -5.09
CA HIS A 112 24.49 -2.66 -5.21
C HIS A 112 25.62 -3.46 -4.55
N GLU A 113 26.87 -3.07 -4.75
CA GLU A 113 28.03 -3.77 -4.18
C GLU A 113 28.07 -3.67 -2.64
N VAL A 114 27.85 -2.48 -2.08
CA VAL A 114 28.02 -2.25 -0.63
C VAL A 114 26.74 -2.53 0.17
N LEU A 115 25.59 -2.10 -0.36
CA LEU A 115 24.31 -2.22 0.34
C LEU A 115 23.60 -3.54 -0.02
N GLY A 116 23.81 -4.03 -1.23
CA GLY A 116 23.04 -5.15 -1.78
C GLY A 116 21.57 -4.79 -1.97
N GLU A 117 20.83 -5.74 -2.52
CA GLU A 117 19.41 -5.62 -2.72
C GLU A 117 18.64 -5.99 -1.44
N LYS A 118 17.64 -5.19 -1.10
CA LYS A 118 16.62 -5.60 -0.14
C LYS A 118 15.75 -6.63 -0.85
N PRO A 119 15.50 -7.80 -0.24
CA PRO A 119 14.56 -8.74 -0.82
C PRO A 119 13.26 -7.99 -1.02
N MET A 120 12.84 -7.90 -2.28
CA MET A 120 11.58 -7.28 -2.65
C MET A 120 10.52 -8.06 -1.89
N LYS A 121 9.96 -7.46 -0.82
CA LYS A 121 8.79 -8.04 -0.17
C LYS A 121 7.75 -8.12 -1.27
N GLU A 122 7.48 -9.34 -1.73
CA GLU A 122 6.54 -9.58 -2.82
C GLU A 122 5.32 -8.70 -2.55
N LYS A 123 5.04 -7.76 -3.46
CA LYS A 123 3.84 -6.91 -3.41
C LYS A 123 2.63 -7.86 -3.59
N GLY A 124 2.27 -8.58 -2.55
CA GLY A 124 1.37 -9.73 -2.63
C GLY A 124 1.44 -10.67 -1.43
N SER A 125 2.62 -10.84 -0.80
CA SER A 125 2.71 -11.51 0.48
C SER A 125 2.25 -10.55 1.58
N LYS A 126 0.92 -10.39 1.67
CA LYS A 126 0.30 -10.09 2.96
C LYS A 126 0.82 -11.19 3.86
N ALA A 127 1.83 -10.90 4.67
CA ALA A 127 2.37 -11.84 5.65
C ALA A 127 1.15 -12.44 6.34
N THR A 128 0.88 -13.70 6.04
CA THR A 128 -0.29 -14.38 6.55
C THR A 128 -0.22 -14.22 8.06
N PRO A 129 -1.31 -13.85 8.74
CA PRO A 129 -1.26 -13.67 10.18
C PRO A 129 -0.62 -14.91 10.83
N PRO A 130 0.16 -14.78 11.92
CA PRO A 130 0.87 -15.92 12.50
C PRO A 130 0.00 -17.14 12.87
N TRP A 131 -1.32 -16.92 13.01
CA TRP A 131 -2.34 -17.93 13.29
C TRP A 131 -2.98 -18.53 12.02
N TRP A 132 -2.55 -18.12 10.83
CA TRP A 132 -3.06 -18.62 9.55
C TRP A 132 -2.37 -19.94 9.20
N ASN A 133 -3.15 -21.01 9.12
CA ASN A 133 -2.65 -22.36 8.82
C ASN A 133 -3.28 -22.91 7.52
N ASN A 134 -2.63 -23.89 6.91
CA ASN A 134 -3.07 -24.59 5.70
C ASN A 134 -4.49 -25.17 5.85
N ASP A 135 -4.86 -25.62 7.06
CA ASP A 135 -6.22 -26.14 7.30
C ASP A 135 -7.29 -25.06 7.25
N LEU A 136 -6.99 -23.85 7.72
CA LEU A 136 -7.90 -22.71 7.60
C LEU A 136 -8.05 -22.27 6.12
N GLU A 137 -6.96 -22.36 5.36
CA GLU A 137 -6.96 -22.09 3.92
C GLU A 137 -7.84 -23.07 3.14
N LYS A 138 -7.80 -24.36 3.48
CA LYS A 138 -8.71 -25.37 2.90
C LYS A 138 -10.19 -25.04 3.17
N VAL A 139 -10.52 -24.60 4.39
CA VAL A 139 -11.91 -24.21 4.73
C VAL A 139 -12.34 -22.98 3.92
N VAL A 140 -11.46 -22.00 3.76
CA VAL A 140 -11.72 -20.80 2.94
C VAL A 140 -11.93 -21.16 1.48
N MET A 141 -11.14 -22.09 0.93
CA MET A 141 -11.33 -22.58 -0.44
C MET A 141 -12.68 -23.27 -0.62
N LYS A 142 -13.02 -24.22 0.25
CA LYS A 142 -14.33 -24.90 0.23
C LYS A 142 -15.49 -23.91 0.30
N LYS A 143 -15.38 -22.88 1.15
CA LYS A 143 -16.40 -21.82 1.25
C LYS A 143 -16.54 -21.02 -0.05
N LYS A 144 -15.43 -20.68 -0.71
CA LYS A 144 -15.45 -19.97 -2.00
C LYS A 144 -16.09 -20.83 -3.09
N GLU A 145 -15.76 -22.13 -3.14
CA GLU A 145 -16.35 -23.08 -4.09
C GLU A 145 -17.85 -23.23 -3.86
N ALA A 146 -18.29 -23.42 -2.61
CA ALA A 146 -19.70 -23.51 -2.26
C ALA A 146 -20.47 -22.22 -2.60
N TYR A 147 -19.87 -21.04 -2.35
CA TYR A 147 -20.46 -19.76 -2.72
C TYR A 147 -20.57 -19.57 -4.23
N SER A 148 -19.54 -19.96 -5.00
CA SER A 148 -19.56 -19.94 -6.46
C SER A 148 -20.66 -20.86 -7.02
N LYS A 149 -20.82 -22.04 -6.42
CA LYS A 149 -21.88 -22.99 -6.77
C LYS A 149 -23.27 -22.43 -6.49
N TRP A 150 -23.48 -21.88 -5.29
CA TRP A 150 -24.74 -21.26 -4.90
C TRP A 150 -25.10 -20.05 -5.76
N LEU A 151 -24.12 -19.23 -6.18
CA LEU A 151 -24.37 -18.14 -7.13
C LEU A 151 -24.97 -18.64 -8.45
N SER A 152 -24.64 -19.87 -8.85
CA SER A 152 -25.09 -20.48 -10.10
C SER A 152 -26.47 -21.13 -9.97
N THR A 153 -26.74 -21.86 -8.89
CA THR A 153 -27.97 -22.66 -8.74
C THR A 153 -29.02 -22.04 -7.81
N LYS A 154 -28.58 -21.21 -6.84
CA LYS A 154 -29.37 -20.57 -5.77
C LYS A 154 -30.30 -21.51 -5.00
N THR A 155 -29.87 -22.76 -4.78
CA THR A 155 -30.64 -23.74 -4.01
C THR A 155 -30.48 -23.53 -2.50
N VAL A 156 -31.51 -23.92 -1.74
CA VAL A 156 -31.54 -23.80 -0.26
C VAL A 156 -30.49 -24.70 0.40
N GLU A 157 -30.25 -25.88 -0.17
CA GLU A 157 -29.26 -26.85 0.32
C GLU A 157 -27.84 -26.28 0.25
N GLU A 158 -27.51 -25.56 -0.82
CA GLU A 158 -26.20 -24.93 -0.99
C GLU A 158 -26.05 -23.72 -0.06
N GLU A 159 -27.12 -22.98 0.22
CA GLU A 159 -27.12 -21.91 1.22
C GLU A 159 -26.83 -22.44 2.64
N ILE A 160 -27.43 -23.58 3.00
CA ILE A 160 -27.16 -24.26 4.28
C ILE A 160 -25.69 -24.70 4.33
N SER A 161 -25.14 -25.22 3.23
CA SER A 161 -23.74 -25.64 3.15
C SER A 161 -22.75 -24.48 3.35
N ILE A 162 -23.07 -23.27 2.86
CA ILE A 162 -22.23 -22.09 3.06
C ILE A 162 -22.26 -21.68 4.53
N LYS A 163 -23.46 -21.69 5.15
CA LYS A 163 -23.64 -21.35 6.57
C LYS A 163 -22.88 -22.31 7.49
N THR A 164 -22.85 -23.61 7.19
CA THR A 164 -22.10 -24.59 7.99
C THR A 164 -20.58 -24.37 7.87
N LEU A 165 -20.08 -24.15 6.65
CA LEU A 165 -18.66 -23.81 6.41
C LEU A 165 -18.27 -22.49 7.08
N ASP A 166 -19.19 -21.53 7.19
CA ASP A 166 -18.98 -20.28 7.90
C ASP A 166 -18.82 -20.47 9.42
N VAL A 167 -19.61 -21.36 10.01
CA VAL A 167 -19.47 -21.74 11.42
C VAL A 167 -18.15 -22.47 11.66
N GLU A 168 -17.75 -23.36 10.75
CA GLU A 168 -16.48 -24.09 10.80
C GLU A 168 -15.28 -23.13 10.72
N PHE A 169 -15.32 -22.16 9.80
CA PHE A 169 -14.28 -21.12 9.69
C PHE A 169 -14.16 -20.30 10.97
N LYS A 170 -15.28 -19.89 11.57
CA LYS A 170 -15.27 -19.12 12.83
C LYS A 170 -14.61 -19.93 13.95
N LYS A 171 -15.04 -21.18 14.16
CA LYS A 171 -14.48 -22.08 15.19
C LYS A 171 -12.97 -22.31 15.01
N THR A 172 -12.55 -22.64 13.78
CA THR A 172 -11.13 -22.90 13.47
C THR A 172 -10.27 -21.65 13.61
N SER A 173 -10.74 -20.50 13.14
CA SER A 173 -10.03 -19.23 13.30
C SER A 173 -9.88 -18.81 14.76
N GLU A 174 -10.88 -19.04 15.59
CA GLU A 174 -10.88 -18.71 17.02
C GLU A 174 -9.93 -19.62 17.81
N TYR A 175 -9.95 -20.92 17.52
CA TYR A 175 -8.98 -21.88 18.06
C TYR A 175 -7.53 -21.48 17.71
N LEU A 176 -7.26 -21.17 16.44
CA LEU A 176 -5.90 -20.79 16.02
C LEU A 176 -5.44 -19.46 16.63
N ARG A 177 -6.35 -18.50 16.81
CA ARG A 177 -6.05 -17.23 17.49
C ARG A 177 -5.70 -17.41 18.97
N THR A 178 -6.36 -18.34 19.66
CA THR A 178 -6.14 -18.59 21.09
C THR A 178 -4.92 -19.50 21.34
N CYS A 179 -4.63 -20.46 20.46
CA CYS A 179 -3.48 -21.37 20.57
C CYS A 179 -2.14 -20.71 20.18
N SER A 180 -2.14 -19.74 19.25
CA SER A 180 -0.92 -19.01 18.85
C SER A 180 -0.30 -18.16 19.98
N GLY A 181 -1.03 -17.96 21.10
CA GLY A 181 -0.55 -17.28 22.30
C GLY A 181 0.23 -18.13 23.31
N LYS A 182 0.27 -19.47 23.16
CA LYS A 182 1.03 -20.35 24.06
C LYS A 182 2.32 -20.80 23.38
N LYS A 183 3.39 -20.00 23.54
CA LYS A 183 4.74 -20.53 23.32
C LYS A 183 4.92 -21.73 24.28
N PRO A 184 5.32 -22.92 23.81
CA PRO A 184 5.70 -23.97 24.73
C PRO A 184 6.89 -23.45 25.56
N LEU A 185 6.76 -23.52 26.89
CA LEU A 185 7.91 -23.37 27.77
C LEU A 185 8.86 -24.51 27.43
N ASN A 186 9.97 -24.17 26.77
CA ASN A 186 11.09 -25.09 26.63
C ASN A 186 11.55 -25.48 28.05
N LYS A 187 11.49 -26.79 28.34
CA LYS A 187 12.26 -27.43 29.41
C LYS A 187 13.59 -27.88 28.85
#